data_AF-A0A530A869-F1
#
_entry.id   AF-A0A530A869-F1
#
_cell.length_a   1.000
_cell.length_b   1.000
_cell.length_c   1.000
_cell.angle_alpha   90.00
_cell.angle_beta   90.00
_cell.angle_gamma   90.00
#
_symmetry.space_group_name_H-M   'P 1'
#
loop_
_entity.id
_entity.type
_entity.pdbx_description
1 polymer ?
#
loop_
_entity_poly.entity_id
_entity_poly.type
_entity_poly.pdbx_seq_one_letter_code
_entity_poly.pdbx_strand_id
1 'polypeptide(L)'
;YSAKRTALAADVISYRGRSALREVAKAMGLSEDVRSALSSTIWGWSTSELGEREANAGGLDRTDPLSRQVLERANEIMGFPRHLSQHVGGFVITRDRLDEVVPIVKTAMEERKMVEWDKDDLDAVKILKVDVLALGMLTCLKRAFTLLTDHYPQARDPFGRPYVLATLPEEHEDVYAMIQRADTLGVFQIESRAQMSMLPRLKPENFYDLVIEVAIVRPGPIQGDMVHPYLRRRQGKEAVHYPSLELKKILGKTLGVPLFQEQAMKIAIVAGGFRPGEADELRRAMATFKRTGTIGNYRQRMIDGMVGNGYDKEFAERCFKQIEGFGEYGFPESHAASFALLVYASCWFKTFYPDVFCAAILNAQPMGFYQPAQLVRDARDHGVEVREVDINHSVWDCTLEATAFDPSHILERHASMRDVIETAHAVRLGFRQIKGLSKERMEAVVAQRGAGYRSVRDVWLRSGLDVGEIERLAEADAFRSIGLD
;
A
#
# COMPACT_ATOMS: atom_id res chain seq x y z
N TYR A 1 22.02 17.33 12.58
CA TYR A 1 22.95 16.25 12.16
C TYR A 1 23.66 16.66 10.88
N SER A 2 24.81 16.05 10.53
CA SER A 2 25.64 16.42 9.37
C SER A 2 25.84 15.24 8.43
N ALA A 3 26.15 15.47 7.15
CA ALA A 3 26.41 14.43 6.16
C ALA A 3 27.54 13.43 6.52
N LYS A 4 28.38 13.74 7.53
CA LYS A 4 29.42 12.83 8.06
C LYS A 4 28.92 11.86 9.12
N ARG A 5 27.66 12.00 9.58
CA ARG A 5 27.06 11.26 10.71
C ARG A 5 25.78 10.53 10.33
N THR A 6 25.46 10.54 9.04
CA THR A 6 24.17 10.09 8.53
C THR A 6 24.34 9.43 7.18
N ALA A 7 23.72 8.27 6.98
CA ALA A 7 23.65 7.59 5.69
C ALA A 7 22.43 6.66 5.65
N LEU A 8 22.12 6.14 4.47
CA LEU A 8 21.12 5.10 4.29
C LEU A 8 21.67 3.75 4.81
N ALA A 9 20.79 2.87 5.28
CA ALA A 9 21.10 1.46 5.48
C ALA A 9 21.22 0.74 4.12
N ALA A 10 21.93 -0.37 4.09
CA ALA A 10 21.87 -1.29 2.96
C ALA A 10 20.68 -2.25 3.10
N ASP A 11 20.24 -2.78 1.96
CA ASP A 11 19.44 -4.00 1.88
C ASP A 11 20.26 -5.07 1.17
N VAL A 12 20.42 -6.23 1.80
CA VAL A 12 21.09 -7.37 1.19
C VAL A 12 20.10 -8.09 0.27
N ILE A 13 20.26 -7.91 -1.04
CA ILE A 13 19.44 -8.59 -2.03
C ILE A 13 19.98 -10.00 -2.23
N SER A 14 19.17 -11.01 -1.89
CA SER A 14 19.49 -12.42 -2.11
C SER A 14 18.75 -13.01 -3.31
N TYR A 15 19.30 -14.09 -3.87
CA TYR A 15 18.60 -14.87 -4.89
C TYR A 15 17.37 -15.55 -4.29
N ARG A 16 16.19 -15.12 -4.76
CA ARG A 16 14.90 -15.80 -4.52
C ARG A 16 14.54 -16.66 -5.73
N GLY A 17 13.62 -17.62 -5.57
CA GLY A 17 13.30 -18.63 -6.60
C GLY A 17 13.23 -18.11 -8.04
N ARG A 18 12.44 -17.05 -8.30
CA ARG A 18 12.34 -16.44 -9.64
C ARG A 18 13.66 -15.86 -10.16
N SER A 19 14.40 -15.12 -9.33
CA SER A 19 15.68 -14.52 -9.70
C SER A 19 16.81 -15.55 -9.83
N ALA A 20 16.83 -16.56 -8.95
CA ALA A 20 17.78 -17.67 -8.99
C ALA A 20 17.64 -18.43 -10.31
N LEU A 21 16.40 -18.82 -10.64
CA LEU A 21 16.09 -19.53 -11.87
C LEU A 21 16.50 -18.73 -13.12
N ARG A 22 16.17 -17.43 -13.16
CA ARG A 22 16.50 -16.57 -14.31
C ARG A 22 18.02 -16.41 -14.50
N GLU A 23 18.78 -16.28 -13.41
CA GLU A 23 20.23 -16.09 -13.48
C GLU A 23 20.96 -17.39 -13.85
N VAL A 24 20.56 -18.53 -13.27
CA VAL A 24 21.10 -19.85 -13.64
C VAL A 24 20.76 -20.18 -15.09
N ALA A 25 19.51 -19.99 -15.51
CA ALA A 25 19.10 -20.23 -16.88
C ALA A 25 19.91 -19.41 -17.89
N LYS A 26 20.18 -18.13 -17.57
CA LYS A 26 21.07 -17.28 -18.37
C LYS A 26 22.49 -17.83 -18.42
N ALA A 27 23.05 -18.23 -17.27
CA ALA A 27 24.41 -18.79 -17.21
C ALA A 27 24.54 -20.11 -17.98
N MET A 28 23.47 -20.89 -18.05
CA MET A 28 23.38 -22.15 -18.81
C MET A 28 23.01 -21.95 -20.29
N GLY A 29 22.89 -20.71 -20.77
CA GLY A 29 22.71 -20.40 -22.19
C GLY A 29 21.27 -20.41 -22.71
N LEU A 30 20.26 -20.40 -21.83
CA LEU A 30 18.86 -20.32 -22.24
C LEU A 30 18.48 -18.93 -22.76
N SER A 31 17.62 -18.88 -23.78
CA SER A 31 17.18 -17.64 -24.44
C SER A 31 16.33 -16.74 -23.53
N GLU A 32 16.12 -15.48 -23.92
CA GLU A 32 15.23 -14.56 -23.19
C GLU A 32 13.80 -15.07 -23.07
N ASP A 33 13.26 -15.63 -24.15
CA ASP A 33 11.89 -16.12 -24.18
C ASP A 33 11.69 -17.26 -23.19
N VAL A 34 12.63 -18.21 -23.17
CA VAL A 34 12.61 -19.32 -22.20
C VAL A 34 12.76 -18.77 -20.78
N ARG A 35 13.75 -17.90 -20.51
CA ARG A 35 13.93 -17.28 -19.19
C ARG A 35 12.68 -16.54 -18.71
N SER A 36 12.01 -15.83 -19.62
CA SER A 36 10.78 -15.09 -19.33
C SER A 36 9.65 -16.04 -18.96
N ALA A 37 9.41 -17.07 -19.79
CA ALA A 37 8.42 -18.11 -19.56
C ALA A 37 8.61 -18.81 -18.21
N LEU A 38 9.83 -19.27 -17.92
CA LEU A 38 10.21 -19.89 -16.65
C LEU A 38 9.92 -19.02 -15.44
N SER A 39 10.26 -17.74 -15.54
CA SER A 39 10.09 -16.81 -14.44
C SER A 39 8.61 -16.42 -14.21
N SER A 40 7.78 -16.53 -15.26
CA SER A 40 6.38 -16.08 -15.25
C SER A 40 5.45 -17.06 -14.54
N THR A 41 5.83 -18.33 -14.44
CA THR A 41 4.98 -19.38 -13.86
C THR A 41 5.22 -19.68 -12.40
N ILE A 42 6.26 -19.09 -11.78
CA ILE A 42 6.44 -19.13 -10.33
C ILE A 42 5.48 -18.11 -9.70
N TRP A 43 4.28 -18.58 -9.36
CA TRP A 43 3.29 -17.84 -8.58
C TRP A 43 3.43 -18.14 -7.09
N GLY A 44 4.13 -17.29 -6.35
CA GLY A 44 4.25 -17.40 -4.89
C GLY A 44 5.50 -16.73 -4.35
N TRP A 45 5.35 -15.94 -3.28
CA TRP A 45 6.44 -15.18 -2.66
C TRP A 45 7.36 -16.00 -1.75
N SER A 46 7.19 -17.32 -1.64
CA SER A 46 7.81 -18.07 -0.54
C SER A 46 7.94 -19.58 -0.73
N THR A 47 8.14 -20.09 -1.95
CA THR A 47 8.60 -21.48 -2.05
C THR A 47 10.08 -21.53 -1.68
N SER A 48 10.36 -22.25 -0.58
CA SER A 48 11.73 -22.49 -0.08
C SER A 48 12.55 -23.38 -1.01
N GLU A 49 11.89 -24.06 -1.95
CA GLU A 49 12.45 -24.94 -2.98
C GLU A 49 11.65 -24.82 -4.27
N LEU A 50 12.33 -24.77 -5.41
CA LEU A 50 11.73 -24.94 -6.73
C LEU A 50 11.52 -26.44 -6.95
N GLY A 51 10.26 -26.88 -6.91
CA GLY A 51 9.87 -28.28 -7.02
C GLY A 51 9.22 -28.64 -8.35
N GLU A 52 8.51 -29.77 -8.37
CA GLU A 52 7.80 -30.27 -9.56
C GLU A 52 6.74 -29.32 -10.08
N ARG A 53 6.06 -28.62 -9.17
CA ARG A 53 4.97 -27.72 -9.51
C ARG A 53 5.47 -26.53 -10.31
N GLU A 54 6.59 -25.94 -9.87
CA GLU A 54 7.23 -24.79 -10.52
C GLU A 54 7.89 -25.19 -11.84
N ALA A 55 8.51 -26.38 -11.90
CA ALA A 55 9.10 -26.93 -13.11
C ALA A 55 8.07 -27.17 -14.22
N ASN A 56 6.97 -27.85 -13.89
CA ASN A 56 5.88 -28.14 -14.82
C ASN A 56 5.18 -26.84 -15.27
N ALA A 57 5.01 -25.89 -14.36
CA ALA A 57 4.47 -24.58 -14.66
C ALA A 57 5.38 -23.80 -15.63
N GLY A 58 6.70 -23.88 -15.46
CA GLY A 58 7.68 -23.29 -16.38
C GLY A 58 7.75 -23.94 -17.77
N GLY A 59 7.04 -25.05 -17.99
CA GLY A 59 7.20 -25.86 -19.21
C GLY A 59 8.55 -26.56 -19.30
N LEU A 60 9.25 -26.71 -18.16
CA LEU A 60 10.49 -27.49 -18.10
C LEU A 60 10.16 -28.97 -17.99
N ASP A 61 10.60 -29.73 -18.98
CA ASP A 61 10.59 -31.18 -18.88
C ASP A 61 11.72 -31.64 -17.94
N ARG A 62 11.39 -32.22 -16.78
CA ARG A 62 12.41 -32.73 -15.84
C ARG A 62 13.15 -33.95 -16.39
N THR A 63 12.67 -34.56 -17.48
CA THR A 63 13.40 -35.61 -18.19
C THR A 63 14.56 -35.04 -19.01
N ASP A 64 14.48 -33.77 -19.40
CA ASP A 64 15.59 -33.06 -20.03
C ASP A 64 16.72 -32.79 -19.00
N PRO A 65 17.95 -33.27 -19.26
CA PRO A 65 19.08 -33.10 -18.33
C PRO A 65 19.41 -31.62 -18.05
N LEU A 66 19.26 -30.74 -19.04
CA LEU A 66 19.56 -29.33 -18.90
C LEU A 66 18.56 -28.67 -17.93
N SER A 67 17.28 -28.93 -18.13
CA SER A 67 16.19 -28.45 -17.28
C SER A 67 16.35 -28.88 -15.81
N ARG A 68 16.78 -30.12 -15.58
CA ARG A 68 17.07 -30.62 -14.21
C ARG A 68 18.23 -29.88 -13.57
N GLN A 69 19.34 -29.72 -14.30
CA GLN A 69 20.51 -28.99 -13.80
C GLN A 69 20.19 -27.52 -13.48
N VAL A 70 19.38 -26.87 -14.32
CA VAL A 70 18.93 -25.48 -14.07
C VAL A 70 18.19 -25.39 -12.74
N LEU A 71 17.27 -26.32 -12.45
CA LEU A 71 16.51 -26.33 -11.20
C LEU A 71 17.37 -26.65 -9.98
N GLU A 72 18.24 -27.66 -10.06
CA GLU A 72 19.16 -28.03 -8.99
C GLU A 72 20.09 -26.88 -8.62
N ARG A 73 20.75 -26.27 -9.62
CA ARG A 73 21.65 -25.13 -9.42
C ARG A 73 20.90 -23.89 -8.94
N ALA A 74 19.68 -23.67 -9.42
CA ALA A 74 18.84 -22.58 -8.93
C ALA A 74 18.54 -22.76 -7.43
N ASN A 75 18.22 -23.98 -6.99
CA ASN A 75 17.99 -24.28 -5.58
C ASN A 75 19.26 -24.10 -4.73
N GLU A 76 20.44 -24.47 -5.23
CA GLU A 76 21.72 -24.30 -4.53
C GLU A 76 22.08 -22.84 -4.25
N ILE A 77 21.76 -21.92 -5.18
CA ILE A 77 22.07 -20.50 -4.99
C ILE A 77 20.97 -19.73 -4.25
N MET A 78 19.85 -20.36 -3.89
CA MET A 78 18.79 -19.64 -3.18
C MET A 78 19.26 -19.16 -1.82
N GLY A 79 18.92 -17.92 -1.50
CA GLY A 79 19.38 -17.24 -0.29
C GLY A 79 20.81 -16.69 -0.38
N PHE A 80 21.60 -17.01 -1.41
CA PHE A 80 22.93 -16.42 -1.58
C PHE A 80 22.79 -14.91 -1.81
N PRO A 81 23.67 -14.09 -1.21
CA PRO A 81 23.69 -12.66 -1.46
C PRO A 81 24.10 -12.38 -2.91
N ARG A 82 23.38 -11.46 -3.57
CA ARG A 82 23.63 -11.05 -4.96
C ARG A 82 24.33 -9.70 -5.02
N HIS A 83 23.80 -8.71 -4.31
CA HIS A 83 24.37 -7.36 -4.23
C HIS A 83 23.74 -6.59 -3.06
N LEU A 84 24.38 -5.49 -2.65
CA LEU A 84 23.79 -4.50 -1.77
C LEU A 84 22.94 -3.53 -2.57
N SER A 85 21.74 -3.26 -2.09
CA SER A 85 20.87 -2.18 -2.55
C SER A 85 20.75 -1.11 -1.48
N GLN A 86 20.29 0.07 -1.85
CA GLN A 86 19.88 1.07 -0.87
C GLN A 86 18.59 0.62 -0.19
N HIS A 87 18.54 0.69 1.14
CA HIS A 87 17.29 0.49 1.86
C HIS A 87 16.29 1.59 1.51
N VAL A 88 15.04 1.22 1.25
CA VAL A 88 13.97 2.13 0.80
C VAL A 88 13.51 3.18 1.83
N GLY A 89 14.15 3.24 3.00
CA GLY A 89 13.73 4.15 4.07
C GLY A 89 14.64 4.14 5.30
N GLY A 90 15.40 3.06 5.53
CA GLY A 90 16.30 2.95 6.67
C GLY A 90 17.40 4.00 6.62
N PHE A 91 17.38 4.89 7.61
CA PHE A 91 18.34 5.97 7.77
C PHE A 91 19.09 5.81 9.09
N VAL A 92 20.40 5.86 9.02
CA VAL A 92 21.31 5.62 10.15
C VAL A 92 21.81 6.95 10.67
N ILE A 93 21.82 7.11 12.00
CA ILE A 93 22.26 8.34 12.66
C ILE A 93 23.25 7.99 13.78
N THR A 94 24.46 8.54 13.73
CA THR A 94 25.49 8.36 14.76
C THR A 94 25.83 9.66 15.47
N ARG A 95 26.36 9.55 16.70
CA ARG A 95 26.90 10.69 17.45
C ARG A 95 28.19 11.19 16.82
N ASP A 96 29.12 10.28 16.55
CA ASP A 96 30.41 10.56 15.94
C ASP A 96 30.40 10.26 14.44
N ARG A 97 31.56 10.38 13.80
CA ARG A 97 31.70 10.16 12.36
C ARG A 97 31.32 8.73 11.98
N LEU A 98 30.48 8.60 10.96
CA LEU A 98 29.94 7.32 10.55
C LEU A 98 31.03 6.39 9.98
N ASP A 99 32.02 6.98 9.30
CA ASP A 99 33.17 6.28 8.71
C ASP A 99 34.20 5.78 9.75
N GLU A 100 34.06 6.17 11.01
CA GLU A 100 34.83 5.60 12.13
C GLU A 100 34.16 4.36 12.73
N VAL A 101 32.90 4.09 12.37
CA VAL A 101 32.08 3.00 12.93
C VAL A 101 31.80 1.92 11.89
N VAL A 102 31.45 2.31 10.66
CA VAL A 102 31.00 1.39 9.61
C VAL A 102 31.48 1.85 8.23
N PRO A 103 31.89 0.93 7.33
CA PRO A 103 32.19 1.27 5.95
C PRO A 103 31.02 1.96 5.23
N ILE A 104 31.34 2.96 4.41
CA ILE A 104 30.37 3.76 3.66
C ILE A 104 30.59 3.58 2.16
N VAL A 105 29.53 3.24 1.45
CA VAL A 105 29.50 3.09 -0.01
C VAL A 105 28.82 4.31 -0.63
N LYS A 106 29.43 4.83 -1.70
CA LYS A 106 28.81 5.84 -2.55
C LYS A 106 27.77 5.17 -3.43
N THR A 107 26.61 5.80 -3.56
CA THR A 107 25.57 5.30 -4.45
C THR A 107 25.68 5.94 -5.83
N ALA A 108 24.83 5.50 -6.78
CA ALA A 108 24.76 6.11 -8.11
C ALA A 108 24.34 7.59 -8.09
N MET A 109 23.67 8.04 -7.01
CA MET A 109 23.35 9.46 -6.81
C MET A 109 24.42 10.07 -5.90
N GLU A 110 25.08 11.13 -6.38
CA GLU A 110 26.22 11.76 -5.68
C GLU A 110 25.88 12.21 -4.26
N GLU A 111 24.65 12.68 -4.04
CA GLU A 111 24.17 13.15 -2.74
C GLU A 111 23.79 12.03 -1.76
N ARG A 112 23.78 10.77 -2.21
CA ARG A 112 23.35 9.63 -1.40
C ARG A 112 24.53 8.70 -1.06
N LYS A 113 24.60 8.36 0.22
CA LYS A 113 25.56 7.41 0.79
C LYS A 113 24.80 6.33 1.54
N MET A 114 25.32 5.11 1.53
CA MET A 114 24.79 4.03 2.33
C MET A 114 25.91 3.36 3.14
N VAL A 115 25.57 2.81 4.29
CA VAL A 115 26.46 1.89 5.02
C VAL A 115 26.36 0.49 4.42
N GLU A 116 27.38 -0.35 4.61
CA GLU A 116 27.35 -1.73 4.10
C GLU A 116 26.48 -2.69 4.92
N TRP A 117 26.01 -2.24 6.09
CA TRP A 117 25.21 -3.03 7.02
C TRP A 117 23.72 -2.92 6.75
N ASP A 118 23.04 -4.06 6.88
CA ASP A 118 21.58 -4.11 6.78
C ASP A 118 20.90 -3.79 8.11
N LYS A 119 19.56 -3.89 8.12
CA LYS A 119 18.77 -3.62 9.32
C LYS A 119 19.17 -4.51 10.50
N ASP A 120 19.38 -5.80 10.27
CA ASP A 120 19.62 -6.77 11.33
C ASP A 120 21.02 -6.57 11.92
N ASP A 121 22.00 -6.25 11.07
CA ASP A 121 23.36 -5.86 11.48
C ASP A 121 23.34 -4.59 12.36
N LEU A 122 22.62 -3.56 11.91
CA LEU A 122 22.51 -2.28 12.62
C LEU A 122 21.80 -2.43 13.97
N ASP A 123 20.77 -3.27 14.04
CA ASP A 123 20.04 -3.59 15.27
C ASP A 123 20.95 -4.36 16.24
N ALA A 124 21.79 -5.29 15.75
CA ALA A 124 22.72 -6.06 16.57
C ALA A 124 23.76 -5.17 17.27
N VAL A 125 24.25 -4.13 16.60
CA VAL A 125 25.17 -3.13 17.17
C VAL A 125 24.47 -1.96 17.85
N LYS A 126 23.12 -1.98 17.91
CA LYS A 126 22.27 -0.97 18.57
C LYS A 126 22.51 0.45 18.05
N ILE A 127 22.79 0.59 16.75
CA ILE A 127 22.89 1.90 16.12
C ILE A 127 21.49 2.47 15.92
N LEU A 128 21.33 3.78 16.19
CA LEU A 128 20.06 4.45 15.99
C LEU A 128 19.69 4.46 14.50
N LYS A 129 18.55 3.86 14.21
CA LYS A 129 17.93 3.80 12.89
C LYS A 129 16.58 4.52 12.93
N VAL A 130 16.29 5.30 11.89
CA VAL A 130 14.98 5.92 11.64
C VAL A 130 14.52 5.53 10.25
N ASP A 131 13.28 5.07 10.11
CA ASP A 131 12.69 4.78 8.80
C ASP A 131 12.01 6.03 8.23
N VAL A 132 12.55 6.56 7.13
CA VAL A 132 11.98 7.66 6.35
C VAL A 132 11.26 7.08 5.15
N LEU A 133 9.99 6.72 5.35
CA LEU A 133 9.17 6.09 4.32
C LEU A 133 8.39 7.13 3.51
N ALA A 134 8.45 7.02 2.18
CA ALA A 134 7.61 7.78 1.28
C ALA A 134 6.26 7.08 1.11
N LEU A 135 5.20 7.66 1.69
CA LEU A 135 3.84 7.15 1.53
C LEU A 135 3.09 7.99 0.48
N GLY A 136 2.85 7.42 -0.70
CA GLY A 136 2.21 8.14 -1.82
C GLY A 136 0.86 8.78 -1.46
N MET A 137 0.08 8.15 -0.57
CA MET A 137 -1.19 8.70 -0.12
C MET A 137 -1.04 10.02 0.66
N LEU A 138 0.06 10.23 1.39
CA LEU A 138 0.29 11.53 2.03
C LEU A 138 0.52 12.63 1.00
N THR A 139 1.22 12.32 -0.10
CA THR A 139 1.37 13.24 -1.24
C THR A 139 0.02 13.52 -1.90
N CYS A 140 -0.81 12.48 -2.12
CA CYS A 140 -2.16 12.62 -2.65
C CYS A 140 -3.00 13.55 -1.76
N LEU A 141 -3.10 13.26 -0.46
CA LEU A 141 -3.88 14.08 0.47
C LEU A 141 -3.35 15.51 0.56
N LYS A 142 -2.03 15.71 0.57
CA LYS A 142 -1.45 17.06 0.55
C LYS A 142 -1.91 17.85 -0.68
N ARG A 143 -1.89 17.22 -1.86
CA ARG A 143 -2.39 17.82 -3.11
C ARG A 143 -3.90 18.06 -3.05
N ALA A 144 -4.66 17.12 -2.51
CA ALA A 144 -6.12 17.23 -2.35
C ALA A 144 -6.50 18.40 -1.43
N PHE A 145 -5.85 18.57 -0.27
CA PHE A 145 -6.07 19.72 0.61
C PHE A 145 -5.70 21.05 -0.06
N THR A 146 -4.60 21.09 -0.83
CA THR A 146 -4.24 22.30 -1.60
C THR A 146 -5.31 22.62 -2.63
N LEU A 147 -5.71 21.66 -3.48
CA LEU A 147 -6.76 21.84 -4.48
C LEU A 147 -8.10 22.24 -3.84
N LEU A 148 -8.49 21.63 -2.71
CA LEU A 148 -9.69 22.00 -1.98
C LEU A 148 -9.61 23.45 -1.47
N THR A 149 -8.47 23.87 -0.94
CA THR A 149 -8.27 25.24 -0.43
C THR A 149 -8.41 26.26 -1.55
N ASP A 150 -7.83 25.95 -2.71
CA ASP A 150 -7.74 26.84 -3.87
C ASP A 150 -9.07 26.94 -4.65
N HIS A 151 -9.82 25.84 -4.77
CA HIS A 151 -11.01 25.76 -5.62
C HIS A 151 -12.34 25.76 -4.84
N TYR A 152 -12.33 25.44 -3.55
CA TYR A 152 -13.52 25.40 -2.69
C TYR A 152 -13.32 26.30 -1.47
N PRO A 153 -13.36 27.64 -1.63
CA PRO A 153 -13.13 28.58 -0.53
C PRO A 153 -14.13 28.46 0.63
N GLN A 154 -15.32 27.91 0.36
CA GLN A 154 -16.36 27.61 1.34
C GLN A 154 -16.09 26.33 2.16
N ALA A 155 -15.26 25.41 1.65
CA ALA A 155 -14.89 24.19 2.37
C ALA A 155 -13.86 24.54 3.45
N ARG A 156 -14.37 24.88 4.64
CA ARG A 156 -13.58 25.34 5.80
C ARG A 156 -14.05 24.64 7.06
N ASP A 157 -13.14 24.53 8.03
CA ASP A 157 -13.45 24.03 9.36
C ASP A 157 -14.45 24.96 10.09
N PRO A 158 -15.00 24.56 11.26
CA PRO A 158 -15.93 25.39 12.03
C PRO A 158 -15.40 26.79 12.45
N PHE A 159 -14.10 27.05 12.28
CA PHE A 159 -13.43 28.31 12.58
C PHE A 159 -13.06 29.09 11.31
N GLY A 160 -13.51 28.66 10.13
CA GLY A 160 -13.23 29.32 8.85
C GLY A 160 -11.82 29.07 8.29
N ARG A 161 -11.07 28.11 8.81
CA ARG A 161 -9.71 27.78 8.36
C ARG A 161 -9.73 26.68 7.29
N PRO A 162 -8.75 26.62 6.37
CA PRO A 162 -8.63 25.52 5.43
C PRO A 162 -8.57 24.18 6.16
N TYR A 163 -9.30 23.19 5.65
CA TYR A 163 -9.24 21.84 6.20
C TYR A 163 -7.83 21.28 6.13
N VAL A 164 -7.43 20.62 7.20
CA VAL A 164 -6.23 19.78 7.28
C VAL A 164 -6.64 18.42 7.85
N LEU A 165 -5.73 17.44 7.80
CA LEU A 165 -6.02 16.08 8.27
C LEU A 165 -6.59 16.04 9.70
N ALA A 166 -6.09 16.90 10.59
CA ALA A 166 -6.51 16.96 12.00
C ALA A 166 -7.83 17.71 12.24
N THR A 167 -8.40 18.38 11.25
CA THR A 167 -9.62 19.18 11.37
C THR A 167 -10.73 18.71 10.43
N LEU A 168 -10.53 17.59 9.72
CA LEU A 168 -11.57 16.97 8.93
C LEU A 168 -12.76 16.58 9.83
N PRO A 169 -14.01 16.72 9.37
CA PRO A 169 -15.17 16.25 10.12
C PRO A 169 -15.05 14.77 10.43
N GLU A 170 -15.17 14.41 11.70
CA GLU A 170 -15.10 13.02 12.16
C GLU A 170 -16.43 12.30 11.89
N GLU A 171 -16.34 11.00 11.59
CA GLU A 171 -17.46 10.04 11.55
C GLU A 171 -18.70 10.45 10.73
N HIS A 172 -18.52 10.94 9.50
CA HIS A 172 -19.64 11.32 8.63
C HIS A 172 -20.38 10.12 8.02
N GLU A 173 -21.71 10.09 8.13
CA GLU A 173 -22.55 8.95 7.69
C GLU A 173 -22.38 8.61 6.20
N ASP A 174 -22.39 9.62 5.31
CA ASP A 174 -22.20 9.40 3.86
C ASP A 174 -20.85 8.77 3.49
N VAL A 175 -19.80 9.05 4.27
CA VAL A 175 -18.48 8.44 4.06
C VAL A 175 -18.57 6.95 4.33
N TYR A 176 -19.22 6.55 5.44
CA TYR A 176 -19.46 5.13 5.73
C TYR A 176 -20.40 4.50 4.72
N ALA A 177 -21.47 5.18 4.29
CA ALA A 177 -22.38 4.66 3.27
C ALA A 177 -21.64 4.34 1.96
N MET A 178 -20.71 5.20 1.53
CA MET A 178 -19.82 4.93 0.40
C MET A 178 -18.90 3.73 0.63
N ILE A 179 -18.30 3.63 1.81
CA ILE A 179 -17.43 2.51 2.17
C ILE A 179 -18.21 1.19 2.16
N GLN A 180 -19.42 1.16 2.74
CA GLN A 180 -20.26 -0.04 2.83
C GLN A 180 -20.69 -0.60 1.47
N ARG A 181 -20.84 0.25 0.44
CA ARG A 181 -21.09 -0.19 -0.94
C ARG A 181 -19.83 -0.62 -1.71
N ALA A 182 -18.69 -0.68 -1.03
CA ALA A 182 -17.38 -0.98 -1.60
C ALA A 182 -16.93 0.00 -2.70
N ASP A 183 -17.33 1.25 -2.60
CA ASP A 183 -16.96 2.29 -3.55
C ASP A 183 -15.67 2.98 -3.10
N THR A 184 -14.58 2.20 -3.12
CA THR A 184 -13.30 2.57 -2.51
C THR A 184 -12.14 2.50 -3.49
N LEU A 185 -12.41 2.56 -4.79
CA LEU A 185 -11.38 2.64 -5.82
C LEU A 185 -10.47 3.88 -5.58
N GLY A 186 -9.16 3.67 -5.48
CA GLY A 186 -8.16 4.72 -5.21
C GLY A 186 -8.00 5.09 -3.73
N VAL A 187 -8.91 4.64 -2.85
CA VAL A 187 -8.88 4.91 -1.40
C VAL A 187 -7.75 4.12 -0.74
N PHE A 188 -7.11 4.72 0.27
CA PHE A 188 -6.00 4.10 0.95
C PHE A 188 -6.40 2.78 1.64
N GLN A 189 -5.57 1.73 1.50
CA GLN A 189 -5.66 0.41 2.17
C GLN A 189 -6.90 -0.45 1.86
N ILE A 190 -8.06 0.14 1.57
CA ILE A 190 -9.35 -0.59 1.41
C ILE A 190 -9.83 -0.65 -0.06
N GLU A 191 -8.93 -0.41 -1.02
CA GLU A 191 -9.22 -0.46 -2.46
C GLU A 191 -9.01 -1.84 -3.10
N SER A 192 -8.31 -2.78 -2.46
CA SER A 192 -8.04 -4.08 -3.08
C SER A 192 -9.31 -4.91 -3.26
N ARG A 193 -9.36 -5.83 -4.22
CA ARG A 193 -10.54 -6.70 -4.44
C ARG A 193 -10.97 -7.46 -3.18
N ALA A 194 -10.01 -7.94 -2.38
CA ALA A 194 -10.31 -8.65 -1.14
C ALA A 194 -10.99 -7.71 -0.13
N GLN A 195 -10.47 -6.48 0.02
CA GLN A 195 -11.06 -5.44 0.87
C GLN A 195 -12.46 -5.02 0.34
N MET A 196 -12.60 -4.71 -0.94
CA MET A 196 -13.89 -4.35 -1.54
C MET A 196 -14.95 -5.47 -1.39
N SER A 197 -14.55 -6.74 -1.38
CA SER A 197 -15.49 -7.85 -1.10
C SER A 197 -15.88 -7.98 0.38
N MET A 198 -15.04 -7.43 1.26
CA MET A 198 -15.20 -7.46 2.72
C MET A 198 -16.12 -6.34 3.20
N LEU A 199 -15.98 -5.14 2.65
CA LEU A 199 -16.70 -3.94 3.08
C LEU A 199 -18.24 -4.10 3.19
N PRO A 200 -18.96 -4.69 2.20
CA PRO A 200 -20.42 -4.87 2.31
C PRO A 200 -20.84 -5.90 3.36
N ARG A 201 -19.89 -6.75 3.77
CA ARG A 201 -20.10 -7.79 4.79
C ARG A 201 -19.77 -7.29 6.20
N LEU A 202 -18.71 -6.50 6.34
CA LEU A 202 -18.28 -5.91 7.60
C LEU A 202 -19.17 -4.72 8.01
N LYS A 203 -19.62 -3.94 7.02
CA LYS A 203 -20.42 -2.73 7.18
C LYS A 203 -19.83 -1.77 8.23
N PRO A 204 -18.73 -1.07 7.92
CA PRO A 204 -18.16 -0.08 8.83
C PRO A 204 -19.17 1.03 9.14
N GLU A 205 -19.34 1.36 10.42
CA GLU A 205 -20.28 2.39 10.90
C GLU A 205 -19.60 3.45 11.78
N ASN A 206 -18.34 3.22 12.18
CA ASN A 206 -17.56 4.13 13.00
C ASN A 206 -16.06 4.01 12.66
N PHE A 207 -15.25 4.88 13.24
CA PHE A 207 -13.80 4.92 12.98
C PHE A 207 -13.11 3.61 13.36
N TYR A 208 -13.52 2.98 14.46
CA TYR A 208 -12.89 1.74 14.92
C TYR A 208 -13.13 0.57 13.97
N ASP A 209 -14.23 0.54 13.24
CA ASP A 209 -14.46 -0.45 12.19
C ASP A 209 -13.44 -0.32 11.05
N LEU A 210 -12.98 0.90 10.72
CA LEU A 210 -11.90 1.10 9.75
C LEU A 210 -10.56 0.58 10.27
N VAL A 211 -10.30 0.73 11.58
CA VAL A 211 -9.11 0.14 12.24
C VAL A 211 -9.11 -1.38 12.06
N ILE A 212 -10.27 -2.01 12.22
CA ILE A 212 -10.45 -3.45 12.01
C ILE A 212 -10.26 -3.81 10.52
N GLU A 213 -10.87 -3.08 9.59
CA GLU A 213 -10.78 -3.36 8.15
C GLU A 213 -9.32 -3.34 7.64
N VAL A 214 -8.52 -2.39 8.11
CA VAL A 214 -7.08 -2.29 7.78
C VAL A 214 -6.28 -3.51 8.30
N ALA A 215 -6.74 -4.13 9.39
CA ALA A 215 -6.04 -5.25 10.03
C ALA A 215 -6.51 -6.63 9.54
N ILE A 216 -7.80 -6.79 9.23
CA ILE A 216 -8.44 -8.10 9.09
C ILE A 216 -8.17 -8.81 7.76
N VAL A 217 -8.03 -8.09 6.65
CA VAL A 217 -7.82 -8.68 5.32
C VAL A 217 -6.33 -8.91 5.07
N ARG A 218 -5.76 -9.90 5.78
CA ARG A 218 -4.32 -10.23 5.74
C ARG A 218 -4.08 -11.74 5.87
N PRO A 219 -2.93 -12.27 5.41
CA PRO A 219 -2.63 -13.69 5.49
C PRO A 219 -2.76 -14.28 6.91
N GLY A 220 -2.28 -13.58 7.95
CA GLY A 220 -2.38 -14.06 9.34
C GLY A 220 -3.80 -14.30 9.83
N PRO A 221 -4.67 -13.27 9.86
CA PRO A 221 -6.08 -13.45 10.22
C PRO A 221 -6.82 -14.49 9.38
N ILE A 222 -6.47 -14.64 8.09
CA ILE A 222 -7.06 -15.66 7.22
C ILE A 222 -6.59 -17.06 7.63
N GLN A 223 -5.29 -17.26 7.85
CA GLN A 223 -4.71 -18.56 8.28
C GLN A 223 -5.14 -18.95 9.70
N GLY A 224 -5.31 -17.97 10.59
CA GLY A 224 -5.77 -18.15 11.95
C GLY A 224 -7.29 -18.30 12.10
N ASP A 225 -8.04 -18.39 10.99
CA ASP A 225 -9.51 -18.50 10.96
C ASP A 225 -10.23 -17.42 11.80
N MET A 226 -9.73 -16.17 11.74
CA MET A 226 -10.27 -15.05 12.53
C MET A 226 -11.36 -14.28 11.77
N VAL A 227 -11.25 -14.22 10.44
CA VAL A 227 -12.12 -13.40 9.57
C VAL A 227 -13.58 -13.89 9.61
N HIS A 228 -13.80 -15.19 9.44
CA HIS A 228 -15.14 -15.76 9.36
C HIS A 228 -15.93 -15.63 10.68
N PRO A 229 -15.37 -15.99 11.86
CA PRO A 229 -16.04 -15.77 13.13
C PRO A 229 -16.39 -14.29 13.38
N TYR A 230 -15.46 -13.38 13.11
CA TYR A 230 -15.70 -11.94 13.30
C TYR A 230 -16.89 -11.47 12.46
N LEU A 231 -16.92 -11.83 11.17
CA LEU A 231 -18.01 -11.46 10.28
C LEU A 231 -19.36 -12.05 10.67
N ARG A 232 -19.42 -13.33 11.05
CA ARG A 232 -20.68 -13.95 11.47
C ARG A 232 -21.26 -13.23 12.69
N ARG A 233 -20.40 -12.86 13.65
CA ARG A 233 -20.79 -12.10 14.85
C ARG A 233 -21.23 -10.68 14.50
N ARG A 234 -20.48 -9.99 13.62
CA ARG A 234 -20.83 -8.66 13.13
C ARG A 234 -22.18 -8.64 12.40
N GLN A 235 -22.50 -9.70 11.66
CA GLN A 235 -23.76 -9.86 10.95
C GLN A 235 -24.91 -10.40 11.82
N GLY A 236 -24.69 -10.61 13.12
CA GLY A 236 -25.68 -11.20 14.02
C GLY A 236 -26.02 -12.67 13.74
N LYS A 237 -25.24 -13.36 12.90
CA LYS A 237 -25.41 -14.80 12.56
C LYS A 237 -24.85 -15.74 13.63
N GLU A 238 -23.98 -15.22 14.51
CA GLU A 238 -23.36 -15.95 15.61
C GLU A 238 -23.39 -15.05 16.86
N ALA A 239 -23.90 -15.56 17.98
CA ALA A 239 -23.90 -14.82 19.23
C ALA A 239 -22.47 -14.68 19.78
N VAL A 240 -22.13 -13.50 20.30
CA VAL A 240 -20.81 -13.28 20.90
C VAL A 240 -20.78 -13.86 22.31
N HIS A 241 -19.94 -14.87 22.53
CA HIS A 241 -19.69 -15.44 23.84
C HIS A 241 -18.32 -15.03 24.37
N TYR A 242 -18.26 -14.57 25.62
CA TYR A 242 -17.02 -14.23 26.31
C TYR A 242 -16.86 -15.16 27.52
N PRO A 243 -15.77 -15.95 27.60
CA PRO A 243 -15.57 -16.87 28.73
C PRO A 243 -15.38 -16.18 30.09
N SER A 244 -14.95 -14.91 30.09
CA SER A 244 -14.78 -14.12 31.32
C SER A 244 -15.01 -12.62 31.08
N LEU A 245 -15.29 -11.88 32.16
CA LEU A 245 -15.41 -10.42 32.11
C LEU A 245 -14.10 -9.75 31.69
N GLU A 246 -12.96 -10.34 32.04
CA GLU A 246 -11.65 -9.81 31.67
C GLU A 246 -11.39 -9.94 30.17
N LEU A 247 -11.70 -11.10 29.57
CA LEU A 247 -11.62 -11.28 28.13
C LEU A 247 -12.61 -10.39 27.38
N LYS A 248 -13.79 -10.12 27.96
CA LYS A 248 -14.73 -9.14 27.39
C LYS A 248 -14.14 -7.73 27.35
N LYS A 249 -13.34 -7.32 28.33
CA LYS A 249 -12.65 -6.02 28.32
C LYS A 249 -11.59 -5.93 27.21
N ILE A 250 -10.94 -7.05 26.87
CA ILE A 250 -9.88 -7.10 25.84
C ILE A 250 -10.47 -7.23 24.43
N LEU A 251 -11.44 -8.11 24.26
CA LEU A 251 -11.99 -8.53 22.96
C LEU A 251 -13.37 -7.93 22.66
N GLY A 252 -13.87 -7.05 23.52
CA GLY A 252 -15.19 -6.42 23.39
C GLY A 252 -15.34 -5.73 22.04
N LYS A 253 -14.37 -4.88 21.69
CA LYS A 253 -14.36 -4.11 20.44
C LYS A 253 -14.19 -4.96 19.19
N THR A 254 -13.67 -6.18 19.32
CA THR A 254 -13.43 -7.11 18.21
C THR A 254 -14.33 -8.35 18.28
N LEU A 255 -15.49 -8.22 18.93
CA LEU A 255 -16.53 -9.26 19.00
C LEU A 255 -16.00 -10.63 19.44
N GLY A 256 -15.08 -10.66 20.42
CA GLY A 256 -14.54 -11.92 20.95
C GLY A 256 -13.50 -12.60 20.05
N VAL A 257 -12.98 -11.92 19.03
CA VAL A 257 -11.91 -12.42 18.16
C VAL A 257 -10.65 -11.59 18.39
N PRO A 258 -9.48 -12.18 18.71
CA PRO A 258 -8.24 -11.43 18.77
C PRO A 258 -7.84 -11.05 17.34
N LEU A 259 -7.74 -9.75 17.05
CA LEU A 259 -7.38 -9.21 15.74
C LEU A 259 -6.08 -8.40 15.76
N PHE A 260 -5.59 -8.02 16.95
CA PHE A 260 -4.38 -7.20 17.11
C PHE A 260 -3.33 -7.89 17.98
N GLN A 261 -2.06 -7.54 17.75
CA GLN A 261 -0.93 -8.06 18.55
C GLN A 261 -1.10 -7.72 20.03
N GLU A 262 -1.52 -6.50 20.34
CA GLU A 262 -1.73 -6.04 21.72
C GLU A 262 -2.82 -6.84 22.43
N GLN A 263 -3.85 -7.31 21.70
CA GLN A 263 -4.88 -8.19 22.27
C GLN A 263 -4.32 -9.58 22.55
N ALA A 264 -3.56 -10.16 21.62
CA ALA A 264 -2.88 -11.45 21.82
C ALA A 264 -1.97 -11.43 23.05
N MET A 265 -1.19 -10.36 23.22
CA MET A 265 -0.33 -10.18 24.40
C MET A 265 -1.12 -10.05 25.70
N LYS A 266 -2.22 -9.27 25.69
CA LYS A 266 -3.10 -9.14 26.86
C LYS A 266 -3.76 -10.47 27.22
N ILE A 267 -4.14 -11.31 26.25
CA ILE A 267 -4.67 -12.65 26.51
C ILE A 267 -3.61 -13.54 27.16
N ALA A 268 -2.37 -13.53 26.66
CA ALA A 268 -1.29 -14.32 27.26
C ALA A 268 -1.03 -13.93 28.73
N ILE A 269 -1.08 -12.63 29.05
CA ILE A 269 -0.89 -12.13 30.42
C ILE A 269 -2.09 -12.47 31.31
N VAL A 270 -3.30 -12.10 30.89
CA VAL A 270 -4.50 -12.17 31.74
C VAL A 270 -5.05 -13.59 31.81
N ALA A 271 -5.18 -14.28 30.68
CA ALA A 271 -5.71 -15.63 30.64
C ALA A 271 -4.61 -16.69 30.81
N GLY A 272 -3.43 -16.49 30.19
CA GLY A 272 -2.32 -17.44 30.24
C GLY A 272 -1.41 -17.31 31.47
N GLY A 273 -1.54 -16.25 32.28
CA GLY A 273 -0.72 -16.02 33.47
C GLY A 273 0.74 -15.63 33.18
N PHE A 274 1.04 -15.14 31.97
CA PHE A 274 2.38 -14.69 31.60
C PHE A 274 2.73 -13.37 32.30
N ARG A 275 4.00 -13.22 32.69
CA ARG A 275 4.54 -11.90 33.03
C ARG A 275 4.67 -11.05 31.75
N PRO A 276 4.61 -9.71 31.84
CA PRO A 276 4.76 -8.84 30.66
C PRO A 276 6.03 -9.10 29.84
N GLY A 277 7.15 -9.43 30.51
CA GLY A 277 8.40 -9.81 29.82
C GLY A 277 8.30 -11.14 29.06
N GLU A 278 7.67 -12.15 29.66
CA GLU A 278 7.46 -13.46 29.02
C GLU A 278 6.50 -13.36 27.82
N ALA A 279 5.51 -12.47 27.88
CA ALA A 279 4.62 -12.23 26.75
C ALA A 279 5.36 -11.60 25.56
N ASP A 280 6.29 -10.67 25.80
CA ASP A 280 7.12 -10.13 24.72
C ASP A 280 8.14 -11.14 24.19
N GLU A 281 8.68 -12.03 25.03
CA GLU A 281 9.49 -13.16 24.58
C GLU A 281 8.70 -14.10 23.67
N LEU A 282 7.44 -14.42 24.03
CA LEU A 282 6.52 -15.17 23.18
C LEU A 282 6.33 -14.46 21.83
N ARG A 283 6.04 -13.15 21.84
CA ARG A 283 5.92 -12.34 20.60
C ARG A 283 7.15 -12.44 19.72
N ARG A 284 8.35 -12.33 20.29
CA ARG A 284 9.62 -12.43 19.53
C ARG A 284 9.85 -13.83 18.99
N ALA A 285 9.63 -14.86 19.81
CA ALA A 285 9.81 -16.26 19.41
C ALA A 285 8.89 -16.64 18.25
N MET A 286 7.69 -16.06 18.19
CA MET A 286 6.75 -16.28 17.10
C MET A 286 7.17 -15.62 15.78
N ALA A 287 7.90 -14.51 15.81
CA ALA A 287 8.44 -13.89 14.60
C ALA A 287 9.57 -14.72 13.96
N THR A 288 10.28 -15.53 14.77
CA THR A 288 11.38 -16.41 14.33
C THR A 288 10.94 -17.86 14.04
N PHE A 289 9.62 -18.07 13.85
CA PHE A 289 8.95 -19.36 13.74
C PHE A 289 9.68 -20.40 12.87
N LYS A 290 10.06 -20.02 11.64
CA LYS A 290 10.72 -20.94 10.70
C LYS A 290 12.16 -21.31 11.05
N ARG A 291 12.82 -20.56 11.94
CA ARG A 291 14.27 -20.70 12.18
C ARG A 291 14.64 -21.44 13.47
N THR A 292 13.78 -21.48 14.49
CA THR A 292 14.26 -21.77 15.87
C THR A 292 13.53 -22.87 16.64
N GLY A 293 12.35 -23.35 16.22
CA GLY A 293 11.72 -24.55 16.79
C GLY A 293 11.29 -24.48 18.28
N THR A 294 11.33 -23.30 18.91
CA THR A 294 11.12 -23.09 20.36
C THR A 294 9.64 -22.98 20.80
N ILE A 295 8.68 -23.11 19.89
CA ILE A 295 7.25 -22.84 20.14
C ILE A 295 6.56 -23.84 21.07
N GLY A 296 6.96 -25.12 21.03
CA GLY A 296 6.28 -26.18 21.81
C GLY A 296 6.20 -25.87 23.30
N ASN A 297 7.26 -25.27 23.86
CA ASN A 297 7.34 -24.91 25.27
C ASN A 297 6.33 -23.81 25.64
N TYR A 298 6.21 -22.77 24.80
CA TYR A 298 5.27 -21.67 25.04
C TYR A 298 3.82 -22.09 24.84
N ARG A 299 3.56 -22.99 23.88
CA ARG A 299 2.22 -23.58 23.66
C ARG A 299 1.71 -24.26 24.91
N GLN A 300 2.51 -25.17 25.45
CA GLN A 300 2.14 -25.93 26.64
C GLN A 300 1.94 -24.98 27.83
N ARG A 301 2.87 -24.05 28.04
CA ARG A 301 2.80 -23.06 29.12
C ARG A 301 1.52 -22.21 29.07
N MET A 302 1.12 -21.74 27.90
CA MET A 302 -0.09 -20.93 27.74
C MET A 302 -1.37 -21.74 27.96
N ILE A 303 -1.45 -22.95 27.40
CA ILE A 303 -2.62 -23.81 27.58
C ILE A 303 -2.79 -24.18 29.06
N ASP A 304 -1.72 -24.58 29.74
CA ASP A 304 -1.76 -24.95 31.16
C ASP A 304 -2.12 -23.76 32.03
N GLY A 305 -1.60 -22.57 31.72
CA GLY A 305 -1.97 -21.33 32.41
C GLY A 305 -3.45 -20.97 32.26
N MET A 306 -4.00 -21.09 31.05
CA MET A 306 -5.42 -20.83 30.79
C MET A 306 -6.32 -21.87 31.46
N VAL A 307 -5.98 -23.16 31.40
CA VAL A 307 -6.74 -24.21 32.08
C VAL A 307 -6.68 -24.01 33.61
N GLY A 308 -5.51 -23.66 34.15
CA GLY A 308 -5.35 -23.33 35.57
C GLY A 308 -6.19 -22.13 36.04
N ASN A 309 -6.49 -21.20 35.13
CA ASN A 309 -7.35 -20.04 35.37
C ASN A 309 -8.85 -20.32 35.08
N GLY A 310 -9.23 -21.58 34.84
CA GLY A 310 -10.63 -21.99 34.67
C GLY A 310 -11.19 -21.87 33.25
N TYR A 311 -10.34 -21.68 32.24
CA TYR A 311 -10.77 -21.68 30.84
C TYR A 311 -10.81 -23.11 30.25
N ASP A 312 -11.74 -23.36 29.32
CA ASP A 312 -11.81 -24.62 28.59
C ASP A 312 -10.52 -24.87 27.78
N LYS A 313 -10.02 -26.11 27.79
CA LYS A 313 -8.81 -26.50 27.06
C LYS A 313 -8.95 -26.25 25.55
N GLU A 314 -10.10 -26.52 24.95
CA GLU A 314 -10.32 -26.24 23.53
C GLU A 314 -10.26 -24.74 23.24
N PHE A 315 -10.77 -23.92 24.16
CA PHE A 315 -10.69 -22.47 24.03
C PHE A 315 -9.24 -21.98 24.11
N ALA A 316 -8.45 -22.54 25.04
CA ALA A 316 -7.03 -22.23 25.18
C ALA A 316 -6.23 -22.63 23.92
N GLU A 317 -6.48 -23.81 23.36
CA GLU A 317 -5.86 -24.28 22.12
C GLU A 317 -6.22 -23.40 20.93
N ARG A 318 -7.49 -22.97 20.81
CA ARG A 318 -7.93 -22.02 19.79
C ARG A 318 -7.24 -20.66 19.94
N CYS A 319 -7.13 -20.14 21.16
CA CYS A 319 -6.44 -18.88 21.43
C CYS A 319 -4.96 -18.98 21.04
N PHE A 320 -4.28 -20.08 21.36
CA PHE A 320 -2.89 -20.27 20.97
C PHE A 320 -2.71 -20.34 19.46
N LYS A 321 -3.58 -21.09 18.75
CA LYS A 321 -3.55 -21.17 17.27
C LYS A 321 -3.78 -19.81 16.61
N GLN A 322 -4.69 -19.01 17.17
CA GLN A 322 -4.91 -17.64 16.75
C GLN A 322 -3.64 -16.80 16.97
N ILE A 323 -3.04 -16.91 18.15
CA ILE A 323 -1.78 -16.26 18.51
C ILE A 323 -0.68 -16.67 17.52
N GLU A 324 -0.45 -17.94 17.22
CA GLU A 324 0.53 -18.39 16.20
C GLU A 324 0.40 -17.63 14.87
N GLY A 325 -0.82 -17.40 14.38
CA GLY A 325 -1.07 -16.62 13.17
C GLY A 325 -0.58 -15.15 13.24
N PHE A 326 -0.47 -14.57 14.45
CA PHE A 326 0.10 -13.24 14.69
C PHE A 326 1.64 -13.20 14.64
N GLY A 327 2.32 -14.33 14.77
CA GLY A 327 3.79 -14.38 14.74
C GLY A 327 4.37 -13.86 13.44
N GLU A 328 3.74 -14.25 12.33
CA GLU A 328 4.17 -13.88 10.98
C GLU A 328 3.49 -12.60 10.47
N TYR A 329 2.27 -12.29 10.93
CA TYR A 329 1.42 -11.26 10.30
C TYR A 329 0.66 -10.38 11.29
N GLY A 330 1.00 -10.44 12.57
CA GLY A 330 0.30 -9.65 13.56
C GLY A 330 0.40 -8.17 13.26
N PHE A 331 -0.71 -7.46 13.44
CA PHE A 331 -0.77 -6.04 13.17
C PHE A 331 -1.00 -5.26 14.47
N PRO A 332 -0.15 -4.25 14.77
CA PRO A 332 -0.36 -3.38 15.92
C PRO A 332 -1.64 -2.56 15.77
N GLU A 333 -2.46 -2.53 16.82
CA GLU A 333 -3.69 -1.73 16.89
C GLU A 333 -3.38 -0.24 16.69
N SER A 334 -2.31 0.25 17.30
CA SER A 334 -1.84 1.64 17.17
C SER A 334 -1.49 2.00 15.72
N HIS A 335 -0.83 1.09 15.01
CA HIS A 335 -0.48 1.28 13.61
C HIS A 335 -1.73 1.25 12.72
N ALA A 336 -2.65 0.32 12.97
CA ALA A 336 -3.95 0.28 12.29
C ALA A 336 -4.75 1.57 12.47
N ALA A 337 -4.78 2.11 13.69
CA ALA A 337 -5.47 3.37 13.99
C ALA A 337 -4.86 4.54 13.20
N SER A 338 -3.53 4.67 13.17
CA SER A 338 -2.88 5.72 12.37
C SER A 338 -3.17 5.61 10.87
N PHE A 339 -3.28 4.40 10.32
CA PHE A 339 -3.61 4.19 8.92
C PHE A 339 -5.09 4.46 8.62
N ALA A 340 -5.98 4.10 9.54
CA ALA A 340 -7.42 4.35 9.43
C ALA A 340 -7.74 5.85 9.28
N LEU A 341 -6.95 6.75 9.87
CA LEU A 341 -7.07 8.19 9.63
C LEU A 341 -6.88 8.56 8.15
N LEU A 342 -5.90 7.94 7.48
CA LEU A 342 -5.64 8.18 6.06
C LEU A 342 -6.70 7.50 5.18
N VAL A 343 -7.21 6.34 5.59
CA VAL A 343 -8.36 5.69 4.95
C VAL A 343 -9.53 6.66 4.96
N TYR A 344 -9.96 7.10 6.14
CA TYR A 344 -11.08 8.01 6.32
C TYR A 344 -10.89 9.31 5.53
N ALA A 345 -9.71 9.95 5.61
CA ALA A 345 -9.44 11.18 4.87
C ALA A 345 -9.54 10.98 3.34
N SER A 346 -9.00 9.88 2.80
CA SER A 346 -9.12 9.58 1.37
C SER A 346 -10.55 9.24 0.97
N CYS A 347 -11.33 8.57 1.82
CA CYS A 347 -12.77 8.37 1.61
C CYS A 347 -13.50 9.71 1.61
N TRP A 348 -13.25 10.59 2.58
CA TRP A 348 -13.91 11.89 2.68
C TRP A 348 -13.74 12.71 1.40
N PHE A 349 -12.52 12.79 0.85
CA PHE A 349 -12.30 13.45 -0.43
C PHE A 349 -13.08 12.80 -1.57
N LYS A 350 -13.08 11.46 -1.67
CA LYS A 350 -13.83 10.77 -2.71
C LYS A 350 -15.35 10.93 -2.56
N THR A 351 -15.87 10.99 -1.33
CA THR A 351 -17.29 11.15 -1.00
C THR A 351 -17.81 12.51 -1.45
N PHE A 352 -17.12 13.60 -1.08
CA PHE A 352 -17.62 14.97 -1.28
C PHE A 352 -17.01 15.66 -2.50
N TYR A 353 -15.73 15.43 -2.78
CA TYR A 353 -14.96 16.13 -3.82
C TYR A 353 -14.23 15.13 -4.74
N PRO A 354 -14.96 14.24 -5.46
CA PRO A 354 -14.35 13.24 -6.34
C PRO A 354 -13.50 13.86 -7.47
N ASP A 355 -13.78 15.09 -7.88
CA ASP A 355 -12.96 15.89 -8.79
C ASP A 355 -11.58 16.23 -8.21
N VAL A 356 -11.54 16.76 -6.98
CA VAL A 356 -10.32 17.04 -6.21
C VAL A 356 -9.54 15.75 -5.98
N PHE A 357 -10.24 14.68 -5.57
CA PHE A 357 -9.62 13.39 -5.32
C PHE A 357 -8.98 12.82 -6.59
N CYS A 358 -9.71 12.84 -7.71
CA CYS A 358 -9.22 12.37 -9.01
C CYS A 358 -7.98 13.13 -9.47
N ALA A 359 -8.01 14.47 -9.46
CA ALA A 359 -6.87 15.29 -9.84
C ALA A 359 -5.66 15.02 -8.92
N ALA A 360 -5.88 14.95 -7.60
CA ALA A 360 -4.83 14.73 -6.61
C ALA A 360 -4.18 13.34 -6.73
N ILE A 361 -4.98 12.28 -6.86
CA ILE A 361 -4.47 10.90 -6.96
C ILE A 361 -3.75 10.68 -8.29
N LEU A 362 -4.27 11.23 -9.39
CA LEU A 362 -3.58 11.20 -10.68
C LEU A 362 -2.21 11.87 -10.53
N ASN A 363 -2.15 13.06 -9.91
CA ASN A 363 -0.92 13.83 -9.68
C ASN A 363 0.05 13.19 -8.67
N ALA A 364 -0.37 12.18 -7.92
CA ALA A 364 0.45 11.42 -6.97
C ALA A 364 0.96 10.07 -7.54
N GLN A 365 0.52 9.67 -8.73
CA GLN A 365 1.01 8.46 -9.41
C GLN A 365 2.53 8.52 -9.69
N PRO A 366 3.24 7.36 -9.64
CA PRO A 366 2.71 5.99 -9.49
C PRO A 366 2.41 5.59 -8.03
N MET A 367 1.18 5.16 -7.73
CA MET A 367 0.75 4.61 -6.43
C MET A 367 -0.60 3.87 -6.52
N GLY A 368 -0.99 3.15 -5.48
CA GLY A 368 -2.28 2.47 -5.41
C GLY A 368 -2.38 1.23 -6.31
N PHE A 369 -3.55 0.59 -6.32
CA PHE A 369 -3.79 -0.66 -7.06
C PHE A 369 -4.27 -0.45 -8.51
N TYR A 370 -4.82 0.72 -8.82
CA TYR A 370 -5.54 0.99 -10.06
C TYR A 370 -4.75 1.90 -11.00
N GLN A 371 -4.84 1.61 -12.30
CA GLN A 371 -4.21 2.43 -13.33
C GLN A 371 -4.96 3.76 -13.52
N PRO A 372 -4.29 4.83 -14.01
CA PRO A 372 -4.91 6.14 -14.24
C PRO A 372 -6.25 6.10 -14.97
N ALA A 373 -6.40 5.28 -16.02
CA ALA A 373 -7.65 5.15 -16.77
C ALA A 373 -8.82 4.65 -15.91
N GLN A 374 -8.56 3.79 -14.92
CA GLN A 374 -9.59 3.30 -14.01
C GLN A 374 -9.99 4.38 -12.99
N LEU A 375 -9.03 5.19 -12.53
CA LEU A 375 -9.28 6.34 -11.66
C LEU A 375 -10.11 7.43 -12.37
N VAL A 376 -9.80 7.70 -13.64
CA VAL A 376 -10.56 8.63 -14.49
C VAL A 376 -11.98 8.12 -14.72
N ARG A 377 -12.13 6.83 -15.02
CA ARG A 377 -13.45 6.22 -15.19
C ARG A 377 -14.27 6.29 -13.91
N ASP A 378 -13.66 5.99 -12.76
CA ASP A 378 -14.34 6.07 -11.46
C ASP A 378 -14.85 7.48 -11.20
N ALA A 379 -14.04 8.53 -11.44
CA ALA A 379 -14.49 9.91 -11.31
C ALA A 379 -15.66 10.25 -12.26
N ARG A 380 -15.60 9.80 -13.52
CA ARG A 380 -16.70 9.96 -14.49
C ARG A 380 -17.98 9.25 -14.03
N ASP A 381 -17.86 8.05 -13.45
CA ASP A 381 -18.99 7.30 -12.91
C ASP A 381 -19.64 8.04 -11.70
N HIS A 382 -18.90 8.95 -11.04
CA HIS A 382 -19.39 9.88 -10.02
C HIS A 382 -19.84 11.25 -10.58
N GLY A 383 -20.02 11.37 -11.90
CA GLY A 383 -20.49 12.58 -12.56
C GLY A 383 -19.43 13.66 -12.80
N VAL A 384 -18.15 13.40 -12.50
CA VAL A 384 -17.07 14.37 -12.75
C VAL A 384 -16.80 14.46 -14.26
N GLU A 385 -16.89 15.68 -14.80
CA GLU A 385 -16.43 15.96 -16.16
C GLU A 385 -14.89 15.85 -16.21
N VAL A 386 -14.36 14.97 -17.06
CA VAL A 386 -12.91 14.82 -17.24
C VAL A 386 -12.53 15.19 -18.66
N ARG A 387 -11.80 16.30 -18.79
CA ARG A 387 -11.30 16.87 -20.05
C ARG A 387 -9.90 16.32 -20.33
N GLU A 388 -9.69 15.90 -21.58
CA GLU A 388 -8.46 15.26 -22.02
C GLU A 388 -7.27 16.21 -22.03
N VAL A 389 -6.07 15.67 -22.26
CA VAL A 389 -4.87 16.49 -22.43
C VAL A 389 -5.04 17.33 -23.70
N ASP A 390 -4.61 18.57 -23.64
CA ASP A 390 -4.69 19.52 -24.75
C ASP A 390 -3.54 20.54 -24.67
N ILE A 391 -2.94 20.83 -25.81
CA ILE A 391 -1.74 21.65 -25.96
C ILE A 391 -1.93 23.09 -25.50
N ASN A 392 -3.15 23.62 -25.58
CA ASN A 392 -3.51 24.99 -25.23
C ASN A 392 -4.08 25.12 -23.82
N HIS A 393 -4.61 24.04 -23.25
CA HIS A 393 -5.27 24.10 -21.95
C HIS A 393 -4.50 23.40 -20.82
N SER A 394 -3.80 22.31 -21.11
CA SER A 394 -3.19 21.47 -20.06
C SER A 394 -1.90 22.04 -19.52
N VAL A 395 -1.53 21.69 -18.30
CA VAL A 395 -0.17 21.89 -17.75
C VAL A 395 0.43 20.53 -17.40
N TRP A 396 1.57 20.48 -16.71
CA TRP A 396 2.16 19.19 -16.33
C TRP A 396 1.22 18.35 -15.46
N ASP A 397 0.76 18.94 -14.36
CA ASP A 397 -0.19 18.33 -13.42
C ASP A 397 -1.63 18.48 -13.90
N CYS A 398 -2.51 17.55 -13.50
CA CYS A 398 -3.95 17.67 -13.70
C CYS A 398 -4.47 18.85 -12.88
N THR A 399 -5.40 19.61 -13.42
CA THR A 399 -5.96 20.83 -12.82
C THR A 399 -7.49 20.77 -12.74
N LEU A 400 -8.08 21.70 -11.99
CA LEU A 400 -9.53 21.85 -11.88
C LEU A 400 -9.97 23.09 -12.65
N GLU A 401 -10.94 22.92 -13.55
CA GLU A 401 -11.53 23.99 -14.37
C GLU A 401 -13.00 24.16 -13.95
N ALA A 402 -13.44 25.38 -13.65
CA ALA A 402 -14.82 25.62 -13.19
C ALA A 402 -15.85 25.12 -14.24
N THR A 403 -16.85 24.38 -13.78
CA THR A 403 -17.96 23.87 -14.61
C THR A 403 -19.20 23.66 -13.75
N ALA A 404 -20.39 23.69 -14.35
CA ALA A 404 -21.60 23.33 -13.62
C ALA A 404 -21.63 21.81 -13.40
N PHE A 405 -21.90 21.37 -12.17
CA PHE A 405 -22.08 19.96 -11.88
C PHE A 405 -23.52 19.54 -12.20
N ASP A 406 -23.66 18.44 -12.92
CA ASP A 406 -24.94 17.83 -13.24
C ASP A 406 -25.06 16.46 -12.54
N PRO A 407 -25.82 16.36 -11.44
CA PRO A 407 -26.02 15.11 -10.72
C PRO A 407 -26.66 14.00 -11.56
N SER A 408 -27.30 14.32 -12.70
CA SER A 408 -27.86 13.32 -13.60
C SER A 408 -26.79 12.49 -14.32
N HIS A 409 -25.55 13.00 -14.39
CA HIS A 409 -24.40 12.25 -14.92
C HIS A 409 -23.86 11.20 -13.94
N ILE A 410 -24.27 11.22 -12.67
CA ILE A 410 -23.90 10.17 -11.71
C ILE A 410 -24.55 8.85 -12.15
N LEU A 411 -23.70 7.85 -12.36
CA LEU A 411 -24.12 6.51 -12.79
C LEU A 411 -25.04 5.90 -11.74
N GLU A 412 -26.05 5.14 -12.19
CA GLU A 412 -27.13 4.64 -11.32
C GLU A 412 -26.65 3.88 -10.08
N ARG A 413 -25.53 3.15 -10.17
CA ARG A 413 -24.93 2.44 -9.03
C ARG A 413 -24.46 3.35 -7.89
N HIS A 414 -24.26 4.64 -8.17
CA HIS A 414 -23.86 5.68 -7.22
C HIS A 414 -24.99 6.70 -6.99
N ALA A 415 -26.25 6.41 -7.38
CA ALA A 415 -27.36 7.37 -7.32
C ALA A 415 -27.60 7.98 -5.92
N SER A 416 -27.25 7.27 -4.84
CA SER A 416 -27.32 7.78 -3.47
C SER A 416 -26.39 8.96 -3.19
N MET A 417 -25.46 9.26 -4.09
CA MET A 417 -24.47 10.35 -3.95
C MET A 417 -24.90 11.66 -4.60
N ARG A 418 -26.05 11.68 -5.28
CA ARG A 418 -26.51 12.87 -6.03
C ARG A 418 -26.65 14.12 -5.16
N ASP A 419 -27.06 13.94 -3.90
CA ASP A 419 -27.24 15.02 -2.93
C ASP A 419 -26.05 15.16 -1.95
N VAL A 420 -24.97 14.41 -2.18
CA VAL A 420 -23.78 14.34 -1.30
C VAL A 420 -22.54 14.94 -1.96
N ILE A 421 -22.38 14.74 -3.27
CA ILE A 421 -21.20 15.23 -4.01
C ILE A 421 -21.29 16.75 -4.17
N GLU A 422 -20.24 17.43 -3.74
CA GLU A 422 -20.08 18.90 -3.74
C GLU A 422 -19.21 19.39 -4.92
N THR A 423 -19.00 18.54 -5.94
CA THR A 423 -18.19 18.88 -7.11
C THR A 423 -18.74 20.10 -7.84
N ALA A 424 -17.84 20.99 -8.28
CA ALA A 424 -18.12 22.19 -9.07
C ALA A 424 -17.04 22.46 -10.14
N HIS A 425 -16.20 21.46 -10.43
CA HIS A 425 -15.10 21.59 -11.37
C HIS A 425 -14.96 20.35 -12.26
N ALA A 426 -14.53 20.58 -13.49
CA ALA A 426 -14.03 19.55 -14.38
C ALA A 426 -12.55 19.27 -14.08
N VAL A 427 -12.12 18.02 -14.21
CA VAL A 427 -10.71 17.64 -14.13
C VAL A 427 -10.11 17.77 -15.52
N ARG A 428 -9.11 18.65 -15.69
CA ARG A 428 -8.26 18.71 -16.88
C ARG A 428 -7.07 17.78 -16.68
N LEU A 429 -6.91 16.78 -17.55
CA LEU A 429 -5.73 15.91 -17.54
C LEU A 429 -4.47 16.71 -17.90
N GLY A 430 -3.40 16.49 -17.14
CA GLY A 430 -2.09 17.11 -17.40
C GLY A 430 -1.20 16.27 -18.31
N PHE A 431 -0.17 16.90 -18.88
CA PHE A 431 0.82 16.22 -19.75
C PHE A 431 1.51 15.04 -19.09
N ARG A 432 1.57 14.98 -17.76
CA ARG A 432 2.15 13.85 -17.01
C ARG A 432 1.46 12.51 -17.27
N GLN A 433 0.24 12.51 -17.82
CA GLN A 433 -0.46 11.28 -18.20
C GLN A 433 0.08 10.68 -19.50
N ILE A 434 0.82 11.45 -20.30
CA ILE A 434 1.42 10.99 -21.55
C ILE A 434 2.78 10.37 -21.26
N LYS A 435 2.91 9.08 -21.53
CA LYS A 435 4.13 8.32 -21.27
C LYS A 435 5.26 8.79 -22.18
N GLY A 436 6.43 9.09 -21.60
CA GLY A 436 7.63 9.45 -22.33
C GLY A 436 7.85 10.94 -22.55
N LEU A 437 6.96 11.80 -22.04
CA LEU A 437 7.20 13.25 -21.99
C LEU A 437 7.97 13.64 -20.73
N SER A 438 8.90 14.59 -20.87
CA SER A 438 9.62 15.20 -19.74
C SER A 438 8.80 16.34 -19.13
N LYS A 439 8.86 16.46 -17.80
CA LYS A 439 8.25 17.57 -17.08
C LYS A 439 8.82 18.91 -17.51
N GLU A 440 10.15 19.02 -17.51
CA GLU A 440 10.88 20.24 -17.83
C GLU A 440 10.53 20.73 -19.25
N ARG A 441 10.42 19.80 -20.19
CA ARG A 441 10.07 20.08 -21.58
C ARG A 441 8.63 20.58 -21.72
N MET A 442 7.68 19.95 -21.03
CA MET A 442 6.28 20.38 -21.07
C MET A 442 6.05 21.70 -20.34
N GLU A 443 6.82 21.99 -19.28
CA GLU A 443 6.80 23.30 -18.63
C GLU A 443 7.31 24.41 -19.57
N ALA A 444 8.33 24.13 -20.40
CA ALA A 444 8.79 25.06 -21.43
C ALA A 444 7.72 25.32 -22.50
N VAL A 445 7.01 24.27 -22.95
CA VAL A 445 5.86 24.39 -23.86
C VAL A 445 4.79 25.30 -23.26
N VAL A 446 4.39 25.07 -22.00
CA VAL A 446 3.40 25.90 -21.32
C VAL A 446 3.88 27.36 -21.24
N ALA A 447 5.14 27.59 -20.88
CA ALA A 447 5.71 28.93 -20.79
C ALA A 447 5.71 29.69 -22.13
N GLN A 448 5.86 28.97 -23.25
CA GLN A 448 5.90 29.55 -24.59
C GLN A 448 4.53 29.62 -25.28
N ARG A 449 3.46 29.11 -24.64
CA ARG A 449 2.10 29.05 -25.20
C ARG A 449 1.52 30.41 -25.57
N GLY A 450 1.81 31.46 -24.81
CA GLY A 450 1.22 32.80 -25.04
C GLY A 450 -0.31 32.74 -25.12
N ALA A 451 -0.89 33.32 -26.18
CA ALA A 451 -2.34 33.26 -26.44
C ALA A 451 -2.86 31.90 -26.95
N GLY A 452 -1.98 30.90 -27.08
CA GLY A 452 -2.26 29.61 -27.68
C GLY A 452 -1.39 29.33 -28.90
N TYR A 453 -1.26 28.05 -29.19
CA TYR A 453 -0.73 27.52 -30.44
C TYR A 453 -1.85 27.40 -31.47
N ARG A 454 -1.50 27.60 -32.75
CA ARG A 454 -2.47 27.57 -33.86
C ARG A 454 -2.28 26.40 -34.83
N SER A 455 -1.14 25.72 -34.76
CA SER A 455 -0.81 24.58 -35.61
C SER A 455 0.32 23.77 -34.98
N VAL A 456 0.51 22.52 -35.42
CA VAL A 456 1.66 21.69 -35.02
C VAL A 456 2.99 22.36 -35.37
N ARG A 457 3.06 23.08 -36.51
CA ARG A 457 4.25 23.84 -36.90
C ARG A 457 4.54 24.98 -35.93
N ASP A 458 3.50 25.66 -35.44
CA ASP A 458 3.63 26.73 -34.44
C ASP A 458 4.13 26.18 -33.10
N VAL A 459 3.62 25.02 -32.69
CA VAL A 459 4.14 24.26 -31.54
C VAL A 459 5.61 23.96 -31.76
N TRP A 460 5.98 23.30 -32.86
CA TRP A 460 7.36 22.92 -33.15
C TRP A 460 8.34 24.10 -33.11
N LEU A 461 8.02 25.20 -33.82
CA LEU A 461 8.89 26.37 -33.93
C LEU A 461 9.07 27.12 -32.61
N ARG A 462 8.01 27.19 -31.78
CA ARG A 462 8.05 27.95 -30.54
C ARG A 462 8.53 27.12 -29.36
N SER A 463 8.08 25.87 -29.26
CA SER A 463 8.38 24.94 -28.17
C SER A 463 9.79 24.33 -28.22
N GLY A 464 10.34 24.21 -29.44
CA GLY A 464 11.56 23.45 -29.67
C GLY A 464 11.44 21.96 -29.35
N LEU A 465 10.21 21.41 -29.30
CA LEU A 465 9.96 19.97 -29.17
C LEU A 465 10.60 19.19 -30.32
N ASP A 466 11.14 18.01 -30.02
CA ASP A 466 11.56 17.08 -31.06
C ASP A 466 10.36 16.38 -31.69
N VAL A 467 10.60 15.69 -32.82
CA VAL A 467 9.53 15.02 -33.56
C VAL A 467 8.86 13.93 -32.71
N GLY A 468 9.63 13.18 -31.91
CA GLY A 468 9.10 12.11 -31.08
C GLY A 468 8.27 12.62 -29.90
N GLU A 469 8.55 13.81 -29.38
CA GLU A 469 7.71 14.49 -28.38
C GLU A 469 6.38 14.96 -29.00
N ILE A 470 6.42 15.49 -30.23
CA ILE A 470 5.22 15.91 -30.97
C ILE A 470 4.36 14.71 -31.36
N GLU A 471 4.97 13.61 -31.82
CA GLU A 471 4.27 12.36 -32.12
C GLU A 471 3.54 11.83 -30.88
N ARG A 472 4.17 11.83 -29.71
CA ARG A 472 3.52 11.42 -28.45
C ARG A 472 2.36 12.33 -28.05
N LEU A 473 2.46 13.64 -28.31
CA LEU A 473 1.34 14.56 -28.10
C LEU A 473 0.19 14.28 -29.07
N ALA A 474 0.49 13.92 -30.32
CA ALA A 474 -0.51 13.55 -31.32
C ALA A 474 -1.18 12.21 -30.98
N GLU A 475 -0.42 11.19 -30.58
CA GLU A 475 -0.93 9.88 -30.13
C GLU A 475 -1.84 9.99 -28.88
N ALA A 476 -1.73 11.09 -28.14
CA ALA A 476 -2.55 11.39 -26.97
C ALA A 476 -3.70 12.37 -27.28
N ASP A 477 -3.99 12.63 -28.56
CA ASP A 477 -4.99 13.57 -29.05
C ASP A 477 -4.83 14.99 -28.49
N ALA A 478 -3.61 15.43 -28.17
CA ALA A 478 -3.41 16.71 -27.48
C ALA A 478 -3.63 17.95 -28.36
N PHE A 479 -4.03 17.81 -29.63
CA PHE A 479 -4.17 18.90 -30.61
C PHE A 479 -5.63 19.28 -30.94
N ARG A 480 -6.61 18.81 -30.15
CA ARG A 480 -8.04 19.10 -30.42
C ARG A 480 -8.37 20.58 -30.48
N SER A 481 -7.80 21.41 -29.59
CA SER A 481 -8.01 22.87 -29.59
C SER A 481 -7.51 23.59 -30.84
N ILE A 482 -6.67 22.95 -31.67
CA ILE A 482 -6.23 23.47 -32.97
C ILE A 482 -6.92 22.78 -34.16
N GLY A 483 -7.98 22.02 -33.90
CA GLY A 483 -8.83 21.38 -34.91
C GLY A 483 -8.22 20.13 -35.54
N LEU A 484 -7.33 19.43 -34.82
CA LEU A 484 -6.75 18.17 -35.24
C LEU A 484 -7.18 17.07 -34.27
N ASP A 485 -7.99 16.15 -34.78
CA ASP A 485 -8.41 14.88 -34.16
C ASP A 485 -7.80 13.70 -34.92
#